data_AF-A0A7J4J5S0-F1
#
_entry.id   AF-A0A7J4J5S0-F1
#
_cell.length_a   1.000
_cell.length_b   1.000
_cell.length_c   1.000
_cell.angle_alpha   90.00
_cell.angle_beta   90.00
_cell.angle_gamma   90.00
#
_symmetry.space_group_name_H-M   'P 1'
#
loop_
_entity.id
_entity.type
_entity.pdbx_description
1 polymer ?
#
loop_
_entity_poly.entity_id
_entity_poly.type
_entity_poly.pdbx_seq_one_letter_code
_entity_poly.pdbx_strand_id
1 'polypeptide(L)'
;MVKLIKAQVKLEELRKGKKVKVKEAANLLANLVYNNIRKMSMIPGITGFLFGGKDNEGFHLFQLGYDGSVTKYDDYVTDGSGMMFATGVLEAGYVKDVSMDEAVKLATKAVSAAMERDT
;
A
#
# COMPACT_ATOMS: atom_id res chain seq x y z
N MET A 1 11.34 7.37 -0.26
CA MET A 1 10.14 7.55 -1.11
C MET A 1 8.98 8.23 -0.39
N VAL A 2 8.60 7.81 0.83
CA VAL A 2 7.44 8.37 1.57
C VAL A 2 7.46 9.90 1.73
N LYS A 3 8.62 10.50 2.03
CA LYS A 3 8.76 11.97 2.12
C LYS A 3 8.49 12.67 0.77
N LEU A 4 8.96 12.08 -0.33
CA LEU A 4 8.79 12.63 -1.68
C LEU A 4 7.33 12.60 -2.11
N ILE A 5 6.64 11.47 -1.95
CA ILE A 5 5.23 11.38 -2.33
C ILE A 5 4.35 12.32 -1.50
N LYS A 6 4.63 12.49 -0.19
CA LYS A 6 3.93 13.49 0.64
C LYS A 6 4.08 14.91 0.09
N ALA A 7 5.29 15.29 -0.30
CA ALA A 7 5.54 16.60 -0.89
C ALA A 7 4.85 16.75 -2.27
N GLN A 8 4.88 15.71 -3.09
CA GLN A 8 4.28 15.73 -4.42
C GLN A 8 2.76 15.78 -4.38
N VAL A 9 2.13 15.01 -3.48
CA VAL A 9 0.69 15.11 -3.19
C VAL A 9 0.35 16.53 -2.75
N LYS A 10 1.10 17.10 -1.80
CA LYS A 10 0.85 18.47 -1.32
C LYS A 10 0.96 19.52 -2.43
N LEU A 11 1.96 19.38 -3.29
CA LEU A 11 2.15 20.25 -4.45
C LEU A 11 0.98 20.16 -5.44
N GLU A 12 0.50 18.95 -5.71
CA GLU A 12 -0.64 18.73 -6.60
C GLU A 12 -1.94 19.30 -6.02
N GLU A 13 -2.15 19.21 -4.70
CA GLU A 13 -3.28 19.87 -4.05
C GLU A 13 -3.24 21.39 -4.21
N LEU A 14 -2.07 22.00 -4.03
CA LEU A 14 -1.87 23.44 -4.17
C LEU A 14 -2.09 23.90 -5.62
N ARG A 15 -1.61 23.13 -6.61
CA ARG A 15 -1.79 23.43 -8.04
C ARG A 15 -3.24 23.33 -8.48
N LYS A 16 -3.95 22.29 -8.03
CA LYS A 16 -5.35 22.04 -8.41
C LYS A 16 -6.35 22.82 -7.58
N GLY A 17 -5.94 23.40 -6.45
CA GLY A 17 -6.81 24.08 -5.49
C GLY A 17 -7.81 23.14 -4.79
N LYS A 18 -7.57 21.82 -4.81
CA LYS A 18 -8.44 20.80 -4.21
C LYS A 18 -7.63 19.60 -3.73
N LYS A 19 -8.20 18.83 -2.80
CA LYS A 19 -7.60 17.56 -2.37
C LYS A 19 -7.49 16.59 -3.53
N VAL A 20 -6.38 15.86 -3.59
CA VAL A 20 -6.18 14.79 -4.59
C VAL A 20 -7.03 13.57 -4.22
N LYS A 21 -7.46 12.81 -5.23
CA LYS A 21 -8.08 11.49 -5.01
C LYS A 21 -7.01 10.48 -4.58
N VAL A 22 -7.40 9.44 -3.84
CA VAL A 22 -6.46 8.40 -3.39
C VAL A 22 -5.80 7.71 -4.60
N LYS A 23 -6.58 7.43 -5.65
CA LYS A 23 -6.07 6.86 -6.91
C LYS A 23 -5.04 7.77 -7.61
N GLU A 24 -5.23 9.10 -7.55
CA GLU A 24 -4.26 10.04 -8.13
C GLU A 24 -2.93 9.97 -7.35
N ALA A 25 -3.00 9.94 -6.02
CA ALA A 25 -1.82 9.82 -5.17
C ALA A 25 -1.10 8.46 -5.37
N ALA A 26 -1.85 7.36 -5.52
CA ALA A 26 -1.30 6.04 -5.84
C ALA A 26 -0.56 6.07 -7.20
N ASN A 27 -1.16 6.67 -8.23
CA ASN A 27 -0.51 6.81 -9.55
C ASN A 27 0.74 7.68 -9.52
N LEU A 28 0.77 8.75 -8.71
CA LEU A 28 1.98 9.54 -8.51
C LEU A 28 3.10 8.70 -7.88
N LEU A 29 2.79 7.91 -6.85
CA LEU A 29 3.77 7.01 -6.24
C LEU A 29 4.25 5.95 -7.22
N ALA A 30 3.35 5.36 -8.01
CA ALA A 30 3.68 4.37 -9.02
C ALA A 30 4.68 4.89 -10.05
N ASN A 31 4.48 6.12 -10.53
CA ASN A 31 5.43 6.79 -11.42
C ASN A 31 6.80 7.00 -10.75
N LEU A 32 6.85 7.36 -9.46
CA LEU A 32 8.11 7.47 -8.74
C LEU A 32 8.83 6.12 -8.62
N VAL A 33 8.08 5.05 -8.33
CA VAL A 33 8.62 3.68 -8.21
C VAL A 33 9.15 3.18 -9.56
N TYR A 34 8.36 3.33 -10.63
CA TYR A 34 8.75 2.98 -12.00
C TYR A 34 10.04 3.70 -12.44
N ASN A 35 10.14 5.00 -12.16
CA ASN A 35 11.33 5.77 -12.48
C ASN A 35 12.53 5.35 -11.63
N ASN A 36 12.30 4.89 -10.39
CA ASN A 36 13.36 4.44 -9.51
C ASN A 36 14.02 3.15 -10.02
N ILE A 37 13.23 2.15 -10.41
CA ILE A 37 13.78 0.87 -10.88
C ILE A 37 14.47 0.96 -12.24
N ARG A 38 14.06 1.91 -13.09
CA ARG A 38 14.68 2.15 -14.41
C ARG A 38 15.92 3.03 -14.35
N LYS A 39 16.20 3.67 -13.22
CA LYS A 39 17.41 4.48 -13.04
C LYS A 39 18.59 3.56 -12.75
N MET A 40 19.57 3.55 -13.64
CA MET A 40 20.81 2.80 -13.44
C MET A 40 21.51 3.30 -12.17
N SER A 41 21.63 2.43 -11.17
CA SER A 41 22.16 2.71 -9.84
C SER A 41 22.95 1.50 -9.37
N MET A 42 24.06 1.73 -8.66
CA MET A 42 24.81 0.65 -8.02
C MET A 42 24.00 -0.05 -6.91
N ILE A 43 22.99 0.63 -6.37
CA ILE A 43 22.06 0.10 -5.38
C ILE A 43 20.64 0.21 -5.98
N PRO A 44 20.05 -0.89 -6.48
CA PRO A 44 18.69 -0.91 -6.99
C PRO A 44 17.69 -0.64 -5.87
N GLY A 45 16.80 0.34 -6.05
CA GLY A 45 15.72 0.60 -5.10
C GLY A 45 14.50 -0.29 -5.38
N ILE A 46 14.59 -1.58 -5.05
CA ILE A 46 13.48 -2.52 -5.20
C ILE A 46 12.56 -2.35 -3.99
N THR A 47 11.38 -1.76 -4.20
CA THR A 47 10.43 -1.51 -3.11
C THR A 47 9.01 -1.57 -3.63
N GLY A 48 8.21 -2.48 -3.07
CA GLY A 48 6.75 -2.47 -3.19
C GLY A 48 6.12 -1.59 -2.10
N PHE A 49 4.90 -1.12 -2.34
CA PHE A 49 4.15 -0.32 -1.36
C PHE A 49 2.72 -0.79 -1.23
N LEU A 50 2.24 -0.89 0.01
CA LEU A 50 0.81 -0.87 0.31
C LEU A 50 0.36 0.58 0.48
N PHE A 51 -0.71 0.96 -0.23
CA PHE A 51 -1.22 2.32 -0.25
C PHE A 51 -2.72 2.32 0.06
N GLY A 52 -3.05 2.77 1.27
CA GLY A 52 -4.43 2.93 1.74
C GLY A 52 -4.79 4.40 1.91
N GLY A 53 -6.04 4.75 1.67
CA GLY A 53 -6.55 6.10 1.92
C GLY A 53 -8.06 6.22 1.83
N LYS A 54 -8.58 7.37 2.25
CA LYS A 54 -9.99 7.74 2.13
C LYS A 54 -10.12 9.04 1.35
N ASP A 55 -10.97 9.07 0.34
CA ASP A 55 -11.40 10.29 -0.36
C ASP A 55 -12.93 10.38 -0.40
N ASN A 56 -13.45 11.21 -1.30
CA ASN A 56 -14.87 11.44 -1.49
C ASN A 56 -15.61 10.25 -2.15
N GLU A 57 -14.90 9.29 -2.74
CA GLU A 57 -15.47 8.07 -3.32
C GLU A 57 -15.47 6.90 -2.32
N GLY A 58 -14.76 7.04 -1.19
CA GLY A 58 -14.74 6.05 -0.11
C GLY A 58 -13.34 5.68 0.33
N PHE A 59 -13.20 4.45 0.84
CA PHE A 59 -11.92 3.87 1.20
C PHE A 59 -11.33 3.13 -0.01
N HIS A 60 -10.02 3.24 -0.16
CA HIS A 60 -9.30 2.57 -1.24
C HIS A 60 -8.02 1.94 -0.70
N LEU A 61 -7.74 0.75 -1.23
CA LEU A 61 -6.55 -0.03 -0.92
C LEU A 61 -5.87 -0.44 -2.23
N PHE A 62 -4.58 -0.16 -2.32
CA PHE A 62 -3.77 -0.49 -3.48
C PHE A 62 -2.47 -1.18 -3.07
N GLN A 63 -2.00 -2.09 -3.91
CA GLN A 63 -0.62 -2.55 -3.93
C GLN A 63 0.09 -1.92 -5.11
N LEU A 64 1.32 -1.46 -4.87
CA LEU A 64 2.21 -0.96 -5.89
C LEU A 64 3.41 -1.87 -6.00
N GLY A 65 3.57 -2.51 -7.15
CA GLY A 65 4.74 -3.34 -7.43
C GLY A 65 6.00 -2.50 -7.65
N TYR A 66 7.16 -3.12 -7.47
CA TYR A 66 8.46 -2.48 -7.73
C TYR A 66 8.64 -2.04 -9.19
N ASP A 67 7.84 -2.60 -10.11
CA ASP A 67 7.77 -2.27 -11.53
C ASP A 67 6.84 -1.08 -11.80
N GLY A 68 6.24 -0.46 -10.78
CA GLY A 68 5.29 0.63 -10.92
C GLY A 68 3.87 0.19 -11.29
N SER A 69 3.56 -1.10 -11.23
CA SER A 69 2.18 -1.58 -11.33
C SER A 69 1.32 -1.03 -10.17
N VAL A 70 0.03 -0.86 -10.41
CA VAL A 70 -0.96 -0.42 -9.40
C VAL A 70 -2.15 -1.35 -9.45
N THR A 71 -2.34 -2.12 -8.38
CA THR A 71 -3.43 -3.09 -8.26
C THR A 71 -4.34 -2.66 -7.13
N LYS A 72 -5.66 -2.55 -7.40
CA LYS A 72 -6.67 -2.24 -6.39
C LYS A 72 -7.14 -3.54 -5.70
N TYR A 73 -7.35 -3.47 -4.40
CA TYR A 73 -7.93 -4.53 -3.59
C TYR A 73 -9.17 -4.01 -2.87
N ASP A 74 -10.17 -4.87 -2.72
CA ASP A 74 -11.43 -4.52 -2.06
C ASP A 74 -11.43 -4.91 -0.57
N ASP A 75 -10.77 -6.02 -0.21
CA ASP A 75 -10.85 -6.61 1.14
C ASP A 75 -9.56 -6.42 1.96
N TYR A 76 -8.47 -7.04 1.54
CA TYR A 76 -7.16 -6.97 2.17
C TYR A 76 -6.03 -7.21 1.17
N VAL A 77 -4.81 -6.81 1.54
CA VAL A 77 -3.60 -7.12 0.80
C VAL A 77 -2.40 -7.18 1.74
N THR A 78 -1.42 -7.99 1.39
CA THR A 78 -0.16 -8.17 2.11
C THR A 78 1.02 -7.99 1.16
N ASP A 79 2.17 -7.59 1.68
CA ASP A 79 3.42 -7.49 0.93
C ASP A 79 4.60 -7.76 1.88
N GLY A 80 5.79 -7.98 1.33
CA GLY A 80 7.01 -8.32 2.07
C GLY A 80 7.30 -9.82 2.17
N SER A 81 8.41 -10.18 2.81
CA SER A 81 8.91 -11.56 2.92
C SER A 81 7.94 -12.50 3.65
N GLY A 82 7.31 -12.02 4.73
CA GLY A 82 6.35 -12.77 5.53
C GLY A 82 4.93 -12.80 4.97
N MET A 83 4.70 -12.31 3.74
CA MET A 83 3.34 -12.14 3.20
C MET A 83 2.54 -13.44 3.18
N MET A 84 3.16 -14.60 2.90
CA MET A 84 2.42 -15.88 2.84
C MET A 84 1.78 -16.24 4.19
N PHE A 85 2.47 -15.95 5.30
CA PHE A 85 1.94 -16.20 6.64
C PHE A 85 0.83 -15.20 6.99
N ALA A 86 1.03 -13.92 6.67
CA ALA A 86 0.02 -12.89 6.88
C ALA A 86 -1.25 -13.16 6.07
N THR A 87 -1.12 -13.55 4.79
CA THR A 87 -2.23 -13.92 3.92
C THR A 87 -2.98 -15.12 4.47
N GLY A 88 -2.29 -16.17 4.92
CA GLY A 88 -2.96 -17.34 5.49
C GLY A 88 -3.81 -17.01 6.72
N VAL A 89 -3.36 -16.07 7.57
CA VAL A 89 -4.16 -15.59 8.72
C VAL A 89 -5.37 -14.77 8.25
N LEU A 90 -5.18 -13.90 7.26
CA LEU A 90 -6.26 -13.08 6.71
C LEU A 90 -7.30 -13.95 6.00
N GLU A 91 -6.90 -14.91 5.17
CA GLU A 91 -7.80 -15.86 4.50
C GLU A 91 -8.62 -16.69 5.50
N ALA A 92 -8.03 -17.09 6.62
CA ALA A 92 -8.71 -17.90 7.63
C ALA A 92 -9.65 -17.08 8.54
N GLY A 93 -9.42 -15.78 8.69
CA GLY A 93 -10.10 -14.96 9.70
C GLY A 93 -10.91 -13.78 9.17
N TYR A 94 -10.69 -13.37 7.92
CA TYR A 94 -11.40 -12.25 7.32
C TYR A 94 -12.83 -12.65 6.98
N VAL A 95 -13.77 -11.82 7.41
CA VAL A 95 -15.17 -11.89 6.99
C VAL A 95 -15.58 -10.52 6.46
N LYS A 96 -16.49 -10.53 5.49
CA LYS A 96 -17.08 -9.29 4.99
C LYS A 96 -17.81 -8.56 6.13
N ASP A 97 -17.74 -7.23 6.13
CA ASP A 97 -18.38 -6.36 7.11
C ASP A 97 -17.88 -6.54 8.56
N VAL A 98 -16.64 -7.02 8.72
CA VAL A 98 -15.93 -7.08 10.02
C VAL A 98 -15.88 -5.70 10.69
N SER A 99 -16.07 -5.66 12.01
CA SER A 99 -15.96 -4.40 12.76
C SER A 99 -14.52 -3.88 12.74
N MET A 100 -14.35 -2.57 12.94
CA MET A 100 -12.99 -1.99 12.93
C MET A 100 -12.10 -2.63 14.00
N ASP A 101 -12.63 -2.89 15.20
CA ASP A 101 -11.85 -3.51 16.28
C ASP A 101 -11.43 -4.95 15.96
N GLU A 102 -12.32 -5.73 15.33
CA GLU A 102 -12.00 -7.08 14.88
C GLU A 102 -11.00 -7.07 13.73
N ALA A 103 -11.13 -6.14 12.79
CA ALA A 103 -10.20 -5.99 11.68
C ALA A 103 -8.79 -5.60 12.16
N VAL A 104 -8.68 -4.68 13.15
CA VAL A 104 -7.40 -4.34 13.78
C VAL A 104 -6.81 -5.57 14.46
N LYS A 105 -7.60 -6.32 15.25
CA LYS A 105 -7.12 -7.55 15.91
C LYS A 105 -6.63 -8.58 14.89
N LEU A 106 -7.37 -8.78 13.80
CA LEU A 106 -7.01 -9.70 12.73
C LEU A 106 -5.72 -9.27 12.04
N ALA A 107 -5.59 -7.99 11.68
CA ALA A 107 -4.38 -7.45 11.07
C ALA A 107 -3.16 -7.57 12.00
N THR A 108 -3.31 -7.29 13.30
CA THR A 108 -2.25 -7.52 14.29
C THR A 108 -1.83 -8.98 14.31
N LYS A 109 -2.79 -9.92 14.34
CA LYS A 109 -2.51 -11.35 14.31
C LYS A 109 -1.77 -11.76 13.03
N ALA A 110 -2.14 -11.22 11.88
CA ALA A 110 -1.48 -11.50 10.60
C ALA A 110 -0.02 -11.01 10.60
N VAL A 111 0.24 -9.81 11.10
CA VAL A 111 1.60 -9.27 11.24
C VAL A 111 2.43 -10.10 12.25
N SER A 112 1.86 -10.46 13.39
CA SER A 112 2.55 -11.31 14.38
C SER A 112 2.91 -12.68 13.81
N ALA A 113 1.99 -13.32 13.08
CA ALA A 113 2.26 -14.62 12.45
C ALA A 113 3.37 -14.53 11.39
N ALA A 114 3.43 -13.44 10.63
CA ALA A 114 4.54 -13.17 9.73
C ALA A 114 5.86 -13.02 10.50
N MET A 115 5.89 -12.19 11.56
CA MET A 115 7.10 -11.97 12.37
C MET A 115 7.64 -13.23 13.07
N GLU A 116 6.77 -14.15 13.48
CA GLU A 116 7.19 -15.40 14.17
C GLU A 116 7.80 -16.44 13.22
N ARG A 117 7.50 -16.34 11.92
CA ARG A 117 7.80 -17.39 10.93
C ARG A 117 8.74 -16.92 9.83
N ASP A 118 8.82 -15.63 9.58
CA ASP A 118 9.74 -14.97 8.66
C ASP A 118 10.98 -14.51 9.44
N THR A 119 12.16 -15.07 9.11
CA THR A 119 13.41 -14.94 9.91
C THR A 119 14.42 -14.02 9.26
#